data_AF-A0A7L1WK51-F1
#
_entry.id   AF-A0A7L1WK51-F1
#
_cell.length_a   1.000
_cell.length_b   1.000
_cell.length_c   1.000
_cell.angle_alpha   90.00
_cell.angle_beta   90.00
_cell.angle_gamma   90.00
#
_symmetry.space_group_name_H-M   'P 1'
#
loop_
_entity.id
_entity.type
_entity.pdbx_description
1 polymer ?
#
loop_
_entity_poly.entity_id
_entity_poly.type
_entity_poly.pdbx_seq_one_letter_code
_entity_poly.pdbx_strand_id
1 'polypeptide(L)'
;GVELSSLQGLNFSLMETECAASARINPDDCDFKENGLIRECSGSVKLLQGSPELDLSCSDASSDPVLIQRGRFGRFLSKVRRFRPKVKFNI
;
A
#
# COMPACT_ATOMS: atom_id res chain seq x y z
N GLY A 1 25.85 -13.53 20.99
CA GLY A 1 24.59 -13.93 20.33
C GLY A 1 23.51 -13.02 20.84
N VAL A 2 22.77 -12.36 19.96
CA VAL A 2 21.70 -11.44 20.36
C VAL A 2 20.49 -12.30 20.75
N GLU A 3 20.04 -12.21 21.99
CA GLU A 3 18.90 -12.98 22.48
C GLU A 3 17.62 -12.58 21.74
N LEU A 4 17.04 -13.52 21.00
CA LEU A 4 15.71 -13.42 20.39
C LEU A 4 14.59 -13.17 21.43
N SER A 5 14.89 -13.40 22.71
CA SER A 5 14.02 -13.18 23.88
C SER A 5 13.55 -11.72 24.04
N SER A 6 14.27 -10.75 23.44
CA SER A 6 13.93 -9.31 23.50
C SER A 6 13.27 -8.76 22.22
N LEU A 7 13.11 -9.59 21.19
CA LEU A 7 12.59 -9.19 19.89
C LEU A 7 11.09 -9.51 19.84
N GLN A 8 10.27 -8.47 19.97
CA GLN A 8 8.82 -8.59 19.96
C GLN A 8 8.28 -8.18 18.59
N GLY A 9 7.50 -9.07 17.95
CA GLY A 9 6.77 -8.74 16.74
C GLY A 9 5.57 -7.86 17.06
N LEU A 10 5.38 -6.78 16.30
CA LEU A 10 4.26 -5.86 16.42
C LEU A 10 3.50 -5.77 15.11
N ASN A 11 2.17 -5.85 15.20
CA ASN A 11 1.24 -5.56 14.11
C ASN A 11 0.20 -4.58 14.65
N PHE A 12 0.14 -3.38 14.07
CA PHE A 12 -0.77 -2.33 14.51
C PHE A 12 -1.15 -1.42 13.36
N SER A 13 -2.26 -0.71 13.49
CA SER A 13 -2.68 0.31 12.53
C SER A 13 -2.50 1.72 13.12
N LEU A 14 -2.11 2.66 12.27
CA LEU A 14 -2.01 4.08 12.55
C LEU A 14 -3.05 4.83 11.70
N MET A 15 -3.64 5.86 12.28
CA MET A 15 -4.59 6.73 11.59
C MET A 15 -4.08 8.17 11.61
N GLU A 16 -4.30 8.90 10.52
CA GLU A 16 -3.94 10.32 10.43
C GLU A 16 -4.69 11.16 11.47
N THR A 17 -3.96 12.06 12.13
CA THR A 17 -4.50 12.99 13.13
C THR A 17 -4.55 14.41 12.56
N GLU A 18 -5.34 15.28 13.19
CA GLU A 18 -5.47 16.70 12.79
C GLU A 18 -4.21 17.53 13.11
N CYS A 19 -3.36 17.01 14.00
CA CYS A 19 -2.14 17.68 14.41
C CYS A 19 -1.06 17.66 13.32
N ALA A 20 -0.36 18.78 13.18
CA ALA A 20 0.83 18.83 12.33
C ALA A 20 1.97 17.96 12.93
N ALA A 21 2.65 17.18 12.09
CA ALA A 21 3.78 16.36 12.50
C ALA A 21 4.93 17.16 13.17
N SER A 22 5.01 18.46 12.88
CA SER A 22 6.02 19.38 13.44
C SER A 22 5.66 19.91 14.83
N ALA A 23 4.44 19.69 15.32
CA ALA A 23 3.92 20.39 16.50
C ALA A 23 4.61 20.02 17.83
N ARG A 24 5.45 18.97 17.87
CA ARG A 24 6.03 18.42 19.13
C ARG A 24 4.95 18.16 20.21
N ILE A 25 3.73 17.86 19.78
CA ILE A 25 2.61 17.45 20.63
C ILE A 25 2.59 15.92 20.63
N ASN A 26 2.15 15.30 21.74
CA ASN A 26 2.00 13.86 21.74
C ASN A 26 0.87 13.47 20.78
N PRO A 27 1.07 12.45 19.94
CA PRO A 27 0.04 12.01 19.00
C PRO A 27 -1.22 11.51 19.71
N ASP A 28 -1.12 11.07 20.96
CA ASP A 28 -2.25 10.61 21.78
C ASP A 28 -3.16 11.76 22.24
N ASP A 29 -2.66 13.00 22.25
CA ASP A 29 -3.42 14.20 22.60
C ASP A 29 -4.16 14.79 21.38
N CYS A 30 -4.04 14.16 20.21
CA CYS A 30 -4.56 14.65 18.94
C CYS A 30 -5.75 13.83 18.48
N ASP A 31 -6.82 14.52 18.10
CA ASP A 31 -7.99 13.87 17.51
C ASP A 31 -7.65 13.29 16.13
N PHE A 32 -8.28 12.16 15.81
CA PHE A 32 -8.20 11.56 14.48
C PHE A 32 -8.88 12.44 13.45
N LYS A 33 -8.27 12.52 12.27
CA LYS A 33 -8.79 13.29 11.16
C LYS A 33 -9.96 12.57 10.50
N GLU A 34 -11.01 13.32 10.16
CA GLU A 34 -12.16 12.75 9.46
C GLU A 34 -11.73 12.24 8.06
N ASN A 35 -11.99 10.96 7.76
CA ASN A 35 -11.49 10.27 6.55
C ASN A 35 -9.95 10.29 6.41
N GLY A 36 -9.23 10.34 7.53
CA GLY A 36 -7.78 10.27 7.57
C GLY A 36 -7.23 8.97 6.98
N LEU A 37 -6.00 9.03 6.47
CA LEU A 37 -5.32 7.86 5.94
C LEU A 37 -5.05 6.83 7.05
N ILE A 38 -5.31 5.55 6.76
CA ILE A 38 -4.99 4.43 7.64
C ILE A 38 -3.77 3.71 7.08
N ARG A 39 -2.75 3.52 7.92
CA ARG A 39 -1.55 2.75 7.62
C ARG A 39 -1.47 1.53 8.51
N GLU A 40 -1.19 0.39 7.92
CA GLU A 40 -0.93 -0.85 8.65
C GLU A 40 0.58 -1.03 8.76
N CYS A 41 1.05 -1.14 9.99
CA CYS A 41 2.46 -1.28 10.32
C CYS A 41 2.72 -2.66 10.90
N SER A 42 3.75 -3.32 10.38
CA SER A 42 4.24 -4.59 10.89
C SER A 42 5.76 -4.52 11.04
N GLY A 43 6.30 -5.18 12.06
CA GLY A 43 7.73 -5.23 12.24
C GLY A 43 8.15 -5.81 13.58
N SER A 44 9.42 -5.62 13.89
CA SER A 44 10.00 -6.11 15.13
C SER A 44 10.62 -5.00 15.94
N VAL A 45 10.41 -5.07 17.26
CA VAL A 45 11.02 -4.15 18.20
C VAL A 45 11.99 -4.92 19.06
N LYS A 46 13.24 -4.49 19.06
CA LYS A 46 14.26 -5.02 19.98
C LYS A 46 14.36 -4.07 21.16
N LEU A 47 13.84 -4.48 22.31
CA LEU A 47 14.00 -3.74 23.55
C LEU A 47 15.39 -4.05 24.14
N LEU A 48 16.45 -3.49 23.54
CA LEU A 48 17.77 -3.50 24.18
C LEU A 48 17.77 -2.49 25.34
N GLN A 49 18.34 -2.88 26.47
CA GLN A 49 18.57 -1.98 27.62
C GLN A 49 19.47 -0.81 27.19
N GLY A 50 18.85 0.33 26.85
CA GLY A 50 19.53 1.59 26.55
C GLY A 50 19.26 2.18 25.16
N SER A 51 18.88 1.39 24.17
CA SER A 51 18.49 1.89 22.84
C SER A 51 17.53 0.92 22.15
N PRO A 52 16.21 1.17 22.16
CA PRO A 52 15.28 0.35 21.42
C PRO A 52 15.54 0.51 19.92
N GLU A 53 15.84 -0.59 19.23
CA GLU A 53 15.96 -0.62 17.77
C GLU A 53 14.60 -1.04 17.21
N LEU A 54 13.98 -0.15 16.42
CA LEU A 54 12.68 -0.35 15.79
C LEU A 54 12.86 -0.53 14.28
N ASP A 55 12.56 -1.72 13.78
CA ASP A 55 12.47 -2.00 12.34
C ASP A 55 11.01 -2.26 11.99
N LEU A 56 10.34 -1.20 11.50
CA LEU A 56 8.90 -1.17 11.23
C LEU A 56 8.66 -0.83 9.76
N SER A 57 7.82 -1.62 9.09
CA SER A 57 7.36 -1.36 7.73
C SER A 57 5.86 -1.01 7.77
N CYS A 58 5.52 0.16 7.26
CA CYS A 58 4.14 0.64 7.18
C CYS A 58 3.68 0.74 5.73
N SER A 59 2.52 0.15 5.42
CA SER A 59 1.86 0.25 4.12
C SER A 59 0.50 0.94 4.27
N ASP A 60 0.10 1.69 3.24
CA ASP A 60 -1.24 2.29 3.19
C ASP A 60 -2.29 1.16 3.13
N ALA A 61 -3.16 1.12 4.15
CA ALA A 61 -4.24 0.14 4.24
C ALA A 61 -5.49 0.60 3.47
N SER A 62 -5.53 1.88 3.09
CA SER A 62 -6.56 2.42 2.21
C SER A 62 -6.35 1.84 0.82
N SER A 63 -7.26 0.96 0.43
CA SER A 63 -7.27 0.24 -0.84
C SER A 63 -7.18 1.21 -2.03
N ASP A 64 -5.97 1.39 -2.58
CA ASP A 64 -5.81 2.07 -3.86
C ASP A 64 -6.53 1.26 -4.96
N PRO A 65 -7.35 1.89 -5.80
CA PRO A 65 -8.09 1.20 -6.84
C PRO A 65 -7.09 0.63 -7.85
N VAL A 66 -7.15 -0.70 -8.09
CA VAL A 66 -6.36 -1.38 -9.11
C VAL A 66 -6.53 -0.65 -10.45
N LEU A 67 -5.49 0.07 -10.88
CA LEU A 67 -5.48 0.77 -12.16
C LEU A 67 -5.40 -0.25 -13.30
N ILE A 68 -6.55 -0.72 -13.77
CA ILE A 68 -6.62 -1.61 -14.94
C ILE A 68 -6.23 -0.80 -16.17
N GLN A 69 -5.02 -1.01 -16.68
CA GLN A 69 -4.61 -0.43 -17.96
C GLN A 69 -5.48 -1.02 -19.09
N ARG A 70 -6.47 -0.26 -19.55
CA ARG A 70 -7.17 -0.56 -20.80
C ARG A 70 -6.18 -0.36 -21.95
N GLY A 71 -5.50 -1.44 -22.34
CA GLY A 71 -4.50 -1.42 -23.40
C GLY A 71 -5.02 -0.78 -24.69
N ARG A 72 -4.16 -0.03 -25.39
CA ARG A 72 -4.46 0.66 -26.67
C ARG A 72 -4.75 -0.28 -27.86
N PHE A 73 -4.84 -1.59 -27.64
CA PHE A 73 -5.07 -2.62 -28.66
C PHE A 73 -6.35 -2.44 -29.48
N GLY A 74 -7.36 -1.71 -28.95
CA GLY A 74 -8.59 -1.39 -29.69
C GLY A 74 -8.35 -0.57 -30.98
N ARG A 75 -7.30 0.24 -31.05
CA ARG A 75 -6.98 1.05 -32.26
C ARG A 75 -6.26 0.25 -33.34
N PHE A 76 -5.64 -0.89 -33.00
CA PHE A 76 -4.94 -1.72 -33.99
C PHE A 76 -5.91 -2.67 -34.71
N LEU A 77 -6.93 -3.18 -34.01
CA LEU A 77 -7.94 -4.06 -34.59
C LEU A 77 -8.92 -3.36 -35.54
N SER A 78 -9.14 -2.04 -35.38
CA SER A 78 -9.97 -1.26 -36.32
C SER A 78 -9.36 -1.18 -37.72
N LYS A 79 -8.03 -1.30 -37.84
CA LYS A 79 -7.33 -1.23 -39.14
C LYS A 79 -7.31 -2.58 -39.88
N VAL A 80 -7.40 -3.70 -39.15
CA VAL A 80 -7.44 -5.07 -39.71
C VAL A 80 -8.84 -5.45 -40.22
N ARG A 81 -9.92 -4.82 -39.73
CA ARG A 81 -11.30 -5.08 -40.17
C ARG A 81 -11.58 -4.81 -41.65
N ARG A 82 -10.64 -4.18 -42.40
CA ARG A 82 -10.76 -3.98 -43.85
C ARG A 82 -10.34 -5.20 -44.69
N PHE A 83 -9.63 -6.17 -44.12
CA PHE A 83 -9.39 -7.44 -44.80
C PHE A 83 -10.51 -8.42 -44.44
N ARG A 84 -11.56 -8.47 -45.26
CA ARG A 84 -12.53 -9.58 -45.27
C ARG A 84 -11.99 -10.68 -46.21
N PRO A 85 -11.35 -11.74 -45.71
CA PRO A 85 -11.06 -12.89 -46.55
C PRO A 85 -12.40 -13.51 -46.98
N LYS A 86 -12.70 -13.47 -48.29
CA LYS A 86 -13.79 -14.26 -48.87
C LYS A 86 -13.33 -15.72 -48.94
N VAL A 87 -13.66 -16.50 -47.91
CA VAL A 87 -13.49 -17.96 -47.97
C VAL A 87 -14.57 -18.50 -48.90
N LYS A 88 -14.18 -18.99 -50.09
CA LYS A 88 -15.05 -19.81 -50.93
C LYS A 88 -14.81 -21.26 -50.55
N PHE A 89 -15.83 -21.89 -49.97
CA PHE A 89 -15.87 -23.34 -49.82
C PHE A 89 -16.43 -23.92 -51.13
N ASN A 90 -15.67 -24.76 -51.82
CA ASN A 90 -16.23 -25.63 -52.85
C ASN A 90 -16.77 -26.87 -52.15
N ILE A 91 -18.05 -27.17 -52.39
CA ILE A 91 -18.78 -28.35 -51.90
C ILE A 91 -18.38 -29.58 -52.73
#